data_AF-A0A7C5BQV0-F1
#
_entry.id   AF-A0A7C5BQV0-F1
#
_cell.length_a   1.000
_cell.length_b   1.000
_cell.length_c   1.000
_cell.angle_alpha   90.00
_cell.angle_beta   90.00
_cell.angle_gamma   90.00
#
_symmetry.space_group_name_H-M   'P 1'
#
loop_
_entity.id
_entity.type
_entity.pdbx_description
1 polymer ?
#
loop_
_entity_poly.entity_id
_entity_poly.type
_entity_poly.pdbx_seq_one_letter_code
_entity_poly.pdbx_strand_id
1 'polypeptide(L)'
;MSLADQLTRMRTQFPILGKLNQAKITLFFSISDGQDRARTFIIHNTDFNTAWLQGISELENIQKSQNLISPWIRIEAIHAVTQLSLAHYEQQLTKVKRNYSRKGISFDSEFKLAITEQELNANALLYNGNTVPHAKINKTNFKSFFNWRFPNTILPNLDDKNLQLYAFTTIGIFDDGSNTYQLEEHGRNTGYRKISNFNKPLIYDLISTSSAYLAGEVNEAGQFTYGHFPCFGRNIKFYNNLRHASSTYAMIEAYELNPKPELKGAIERSIDYLTTKLIQTKRLSTGASSAFLVEDNDEIKLGGNAVCILALTQYSIVFNDNNHVSLM
;
A
#
# COMPACT_ATOMS: atom_id res chain seq x y z
N MET A 1 -23.75 -6.63 6.73
CA MET A 1 -23.36 -6.72 8.16
C MET A 1 -23.49 -5.33 8.76
N SER A 2 -24.01 -5.19 9.98
CA SER A 2 -24.19 -3.83 10.54
C SER A 2 -22.86 -3.26 11.04
N LEU A 3 -22.75 -1.92 11.14
CA LEU A 3 -21.61 -1.27 11.78
C LEU A 3 -21.46 -1.75 13.23
N ALA A 4 -22.56 -1.95 13.95
CA ALA A 4 -22.53 -2.44 15.33
C ALA A 4 -21.87 -3.83 15.45
N ASP A 5 -22.11 -4.73 14.49
CA ASP A 5 -21.47 -6.05 14.46
C ASP A 5 -19.97 -5.94 14.21
N GLN A 6 -19.56 -5.06 13.28
CA GLN A 6 -18.15 -4.77 13.00
C GLN A 6 -17.45 -4.27 14.26
N LEU A 7 -17.99 -3.24 14.89
CA LEU A 7 -17.40 -2.63 16.08
C LEU A 7 -17.35 -3.59 17.28
N THR A 8 -18.33 -4.46 17.41
CA THR A 8 -18.34 -5.51 18.45
C THR A 8 -17.17 -6.48 18.24
N ARG A 9 -16.95 -6.97 17.02
CA ARG A 9 -15.78 -7.82 16.71
C ARG A 9 -14.47 -7.08 16.88
N MET A 10 -14.39 -5.83 16.44
CA MET A 10 -13.20 -5.02 16.61
C MET A 10 -12.87 -4.83 18.09
N ARG A 11 -13.88 -4.63 18.95
CA ARG A 11 -13.69 -4.46 20.40
C ARG A 11 -13.14 -5.72 21.06
N THR A 12 -13.65 -6.90 20.69
CA THR A 12 -13.24 -8.18 21.28
C THR A 12 -11.86 -8.62 20.82
N GLN A 13 -11.46 -8.24 19.61
CA GLN A 13 -10.17 -8.58 19.03
C GLN A 13 -9.12 -7.47 19.17
N PHE A 14 -9.49 -6.30 19.70
CA PHE A 14 -8.55 -5.18 19.86
C PHE A 14 -7.34 -5.62 20.68
N PRO A 15 -6.10 -5.34 20.24
CA PRO A 15 -4.91 -5.71 20.99
C PRO A 15 -5.00 -5.25 22.44
N ILE A 16 -4.59 -6.11 23.37
CA ILE A 16 -4.52 -5.73 24.78
C ILE A 16 -3.48 -4.61 24.86
N LEU A 17 -3.93 -3.43 25.27
CA LEU A 17 -3.02 -2.39 25.67
C LEU A 17 -2.23 -2.97 26.85
N GLY A 18 -0.93 -3.23 26.66
CA GLY A 18 -0.03 -3.54 27.78
C GLY A 18 -0.03 -2.40 28.80
N LYS A 19 0.88 -2.41 29.77
CA LYS A 19 1.11 -1.24 30.64
C LYS A 19 1.60 -0.06 29.78
N LEU A 20 0.70 0.62 29.08
CA LEU A 20 0.89 1.96 28.62
C LEU A 20 1.00 2.77 29.90
N ASN A 21 2.22 3.19 30.23
CA ASN A 21 2.52 4.10 31.32
C ASN A 21 2.00 5.52 31.00
N GLN A 22 0.85 5.61 30.32
CA GLN A 22 0.26 6.85 29.86
C GLN A 22 -0.95 7.13 30.74
N ALA A 23 -0.90 8.25 31.44
CA ALA A 23 -2.05 8.78 32.19
C ALA A 23 -3.26 9.09 31.28
N LYS A 24 -3.10 9.02 29.95
CA LYS A 24 -4.11 9.30 28.94
C LYS A 24 -4.05 8.26 27.82
N ILE A 25 -5.21 7.76 27.43
CA ILE A 25 -5.46 6.93 26.25
C ILE A 25 -5.71 7.86 25.06
N THR A 26 -4.95 7.65 23.98
CA THR A 26 -5.18 8.31 22.69
C THR A 26 -5.50 7.24 21.65
N LEU A 27 -6.70 7.32 21.09
CA LEU A 27 -7.18 6.43 20.03
C LEU A 27 -7.32 7.20 18.72
N PHE A 28 -6.83 6.63 17.64
CA PHE A 28 -7.04 7.09 16.27
C PHE A 28 -8.09 6.20 15.62
N PHE A 29 -9.12 6.81 15.07
CA PHE A 29 -10.16 6.13 14.30
C PHE A 29 -10.07 6.62 12.86
N SER A 30 -9.94 5.70 11.92
CA SER A 30 -9.97 5.99 10.48
C SER A 30 -11.10 5.23 9.83
N ILE A 31 -11.89 5.91 8.99
CA ILE A 31 -13.05 5.35 8.29
C ILE A 31 -13.01 5.72 6.80
N SER A 32 -13.33 4.76 5.93
CA SER A 32 -13.34 4.91 4.46
C SER A 32 -14.40 3.99 3.84
N ASP A 33 -14.76 4.24 2.59
CA ASP A 33 -15.51 3.33 1.72
C ASP A 33 -14.63 2.27 1.02
N GLY A 34 -13.31 2.32 1.25
CA GLY A 34 -12.32 1.45 0.60
C GLY A 34 -11.86 1.94 -0.77
N GLN A 35 -12.41 3.05 -1.29
CA GLN A 35 -12.05 3.66 -2.56
C GLN A 35 -11.32 4.99 -2.34
N ASP A 36 -11.86 5.82 -1.44
CA ASP A 36 -11.33 7.12 -1.10
C ASP A 36 -10.44 7.07 0.15
N ARG A 37 -9.60 8.11 0.29
CA ARG A 37 -8.74 8.25 1.47
C ARG A 37 -9.58 8.28 2.74
N ALA A 38 -9.14 7.52 3.74
CA ALA A 38 -9.82 7.48 5.02
C ALA A 38 -9.82 8.84 5.71
N ARG A 39 -10.94 9.14 6.38
CA ARG A 39 -11.04 10.25 7.33
C ARG A 39 -10.58 9.75 8.69
N THR A 40 -9.59 10.41 9.27
CA THR A 40 -9.04 10.09 10.59
C THR A 40 -9.44 11.13 11.63
N PHE A 41 -9.85 10.69 12.81
CA PHE A 41 -10.08 11.53 13.98
C PHE A 41 -9.48 10.91 15.24
N ILE A 42 -9.35 11.72 16.30
CA ILE A 42 -8.63 11.37 17.53
C ILE A 42 -9.57 11.48 18.71
N ILE A 43 -9.57 10.48 19.59
CA ILE A 43 -10.23 10.51 20.89
C ILE A 43 -9.17 10.44 21.98
N HIS A 44 -9.27 11.35 22.95
CA HIS A 44 -8.45 11.36 24.15
C HIS A 44 -9.33 11.12 25.38
N ASN A 45 -8.91 10.21 26.24
CA ASN A 45 -9.58 9.97 27.52
C ASN A 45 -8.58 9.42 28.54
N THR A 46 -8.95 9.36 29.81
CA THR A 46 -8.18 8.64 30.84
C THR A 46 -8.64 7.18 30.97
N ASP A 47 -9.85 6.85 30.50
CA ASP A 47 -10.40 5.51 30.49
C ASP A 47 -10.58 4.99 29.05
N PHE A 48 -10.11 3.77 28.81
CA PHE A 48 -10.17 3.15 27.49
C PHE A 48 -11.61 2.90 27.02
N ASN A 49 -12.48 2.41 27.90
CA ASN A 49 -13.86 2.09 27.51
C ASN A 49 -14.63 3.36 27.12
N THR A 50 -14.42 4.44 27.85
CA THR A 50 -15.00 5.75 27.55
C THR A 50 -14.46 6.30 26.24
N ALA A 51 -13.14 6.21 26.00
CA ALA A 51 -12.54 6.60 24.71
C ALA A 51 -13.13 5.79 23.54
N TRP A 52 -13.30 4.47 23.73
CA TRP A 52 -13.85 3.59 22.73
C TRP A 52 -15.29 3.97 22.37
N LEU A 53 -16.15 4.15 23.37
CA LEU A 53 -17.55 4.52 23.18
C LEU A 53 -17.69 5.89 22.49
N GLN A 54 -16.88 6.87 22.88
CA GLN A 54 -16.83 8.17 22.23
C GLN A 54 -16.44 8.05 20.75
N GLY A 55 -15.44 7.22 20.45
CA GLY A 55 -15.03 6.95 19.07
C GLY A 55 -16.09 6.23 18.24
N ILE A 56 -16.84 5.30 18.84
CA ILE A 56 -17.96 4.64 18.19
C ILE A 56 -19.04 5.65 17.81
N SER A 57 -19.44 6.51 18.73
CA SER A 57 -20.45 7.55 18.44
C SER A 57 -20.02 8.46 17.28
N GLU A 58 -18.75 8.83 17.21
CA GLU A 58 -18.24 9.65 16.10
C GLU A 58 -18.16 8.86 14.78
N LEU A 59 -17.77 7.58 14.80
CA LEU A 59 -17.81 6.71 13.62
C LEU A 59 -19.23 6.59 13.06
N GLU A 60 -20.23 6.39 13.92
CA GLU A 60 -21.64 6.31 13.53
C GLU A 60 -22.13 7.62 12.90
N ASN A 61 -21.73 8.77 13.46
CA ASN A 61 -22.04 10.09 12.90
C ASN A 61 -21.44 10.25 11.50
N ILE A 62 -20.15 9.90 11.33
CA ILE A 62 -19.46 9.99 10.04
C ILE A 62 -20.12 9.05 9.03
N GLN A 63 -20.34 7.79 9.39
CA GLN A 63 -20.97 6.79 8.54
C GLN A 63 -22.32 7.28 8.02
N LYS A 64 -23.19 7.81 8.90
CA LYS A 64 -24.50 8.36 8.53
C LYS A 64 -24.35 9.59 7.62
N SER A 65 -23.47 10.52 7.98
CA SER A 65 -23.28 11.76 7.21
C SER A 65 -22.75 11.53 5.79
N GLN A 66 -21.98 10.45 5.59
CA GLN A 66 -21.38 10.09 4.31
C GLN A 66 -22.11 8.93 3.60
N ASN A 67 -23.22 8.43 4.17
CA ASN A 67 -23.97 7.28 3.66
C ASN A 67 -23.10 6.04 3.37
N LEU A 68 -22.11 5.76 4.22
CA LEU A 68 -21.20 4.64 4.01
C LEU A 68 -21.89 3.31 4.29
N ILE A 69 -21.72 2.36 3.35
CA ILE A 69 -22.22 0.99 3.45
C ILE A 69 -21.03 0.08 3.72
N SER A 70 -21.05 -0.63 4.85
CA SER A 70 -19.96 -1.54 5.28
C SER A 70 -18.57 -0.88 5.21
N PRO A 71 -18.35 0.25 5.90
CA PRO A 71 -17.11 1.00 5.78
C PRO A 71 -15.90 0.19 6.23
N TRP A 72 -14.74 0.51 5.66
CA TRP A 72 -13.45 0.08 6.18
C TRP A 72 -13.09 0.92 7.39
N ILE A 73 -12.72 0.26 8.49
CA ILE A 73 -12.42 0.93 9.75
C ILE A 73 -11.05 0.47 10.27
N ARG A 74 -10.21 1.42 10.65
CA ARG A 74 -8.95 1.18 11.37
C ARG A 74 -8.99 1.90 12.70
N ILE A 75 -8.75 1.17 13.78
CA ILE A 75 -8.67 1.74 15.13
C ILE A 75 -7.29 1.44 15.69
N GLU A 76 -6.62 2.48 16.19
CA GLU A 76 -5.25 2.39 16.67
C GLU A 76 -5.07 3.13 17.99
N ALA A 77 -4.19 2.62 18.84
CA ALA A 77 -3.72 3.31 20.04
C ALA A 77 -2.22 3.58 19.94
N ILE A 78 -1.77 4.66 20.58
CA ILE A 78 -0.34 4.93 20.74
C ILE A 78 0.30 3.76 21.49
N HIS A 79 1.42 3.26 20.97
CA HIS A 79 2.17 2.14 21.54
C HIS A 79 3.47 2.59 22.19
N ALA A 80 4.29 3.33 21.44
CA ALA A 80 5.57 3.85 21.91
C ALA A 80 5.77 5.28 21.43
N VAL A 81 6.40 6.10 22.27
CA VAL A 81 6.65 7.52 22.01
C VAL A 81 8.12 7.83 22.25
N THR A 82 8.70 8.62 21.35
CA THR A 82 10.02 9.22 21.52
C THR A 82 9.87 10.73 21.42
N GLN A 83 10.24 11.44 22.47
CA GLN A 83 10.34 12.90 22.44
C GLN A 83 11.71 13.29 21.86
N LEU A 84 11.71 14.22 20.90
CA LEU A 84 12.92 14.72 20.26
C LEU A 84 12.67 16.09 19.63
N SER A 85 13.75 16.84 19.41
CA SER A 85 13.66 18.09 18.64
C SER A 85 13.47 17.82 17.14
N LEU A 86 12.94 18.81 16.43
CA LEU A 86 12.79 18.79 14.98
C LEU A 86 14.13 18.51 14.28
N ALA A 87 15.23 19.10 14.74
CA ALA A 87 16.56 18.84 14.20
C ALA A 87 16.96 17.35 14.28
N HIS A 88 16.75 16.72 15.44
CA HIS A 88 17.04 15.30 15.62
C HIS A 88 16.12 14.42 14.76
N TYR A 89 14.84 14.80 14.62
CA TYR A 89 13.91 14.08 13.76
C TYR A 89 14.34 14.15 12.28
N GLU A 90 14.67 15.35 11.77
CA GLU A 90 15.18 15.53 10.41
C GLU A 90 16.47 14.73 10.18
N GLN A 91 17.39 14.71 11.15
CA GLN A 91 18.59 13.89 11.07
C GLN A 91 18.26 12.40 10.97
N GLN A 92 17.28 11.89 11.73
CA GLN A 92 16.85 10.50 11.63
C GLN A 92 16.24 10.18 10.26
N LEU A 93 15.44 11.10 9.70
CA LEU A 93 14.84 10.92 8.38
C LEU A 93 15.87 10.74 7.26
N THR A 94 17.06 11.33 7.37
CA THR A 94 18.16 11.12 6.40
C THR A 94 18.61 9.66 6.28
N LYS A 95 18.38 8.85 7.33
CA LYS A 95 18.71 7.41 7.37
C LYS A 95 17.56 6.53 6.89
N VAL A 96 16.41 7.11 6.57
CA VAL A 96 15.20 6.40 6.15
C VAL A 96 15.01 6.61 4.65
N LYS A 97 14.92 5.51 3.89
CA LYS A 97 14.63 5.58 2.45
C LYS A 97 13.34 6.38 2.21
N ARG A 98 13.32 7.17 1.14
CA ARG A 98 12.12 7.92 0.71
C ARG A 98 10.88 7.02 0.69
N ASN A 99 9.79 7.46 1.31
CA ASN A 99 8.51 6.74 1.47
C ASN A 99 8.53 5.53 2.45
N TYR A 100 9.57 5.37 3.27
CA TYR A 100 9.67 4.27 4.24
C TYR A 100 9.63 4.76 5.70
N SER A 101 9.11 5.97 5.97
CA SER A 101 8.91 6.42 7.35
C SER A 101 7.74 5.66 7.98
N ARG A 102 8.00 5.05 9.15
CA ARG A 102 7.08 4.14 9.87
C ARG A 102 6.65 4.65 11.24
N LYS A 103 6.60 5.98 11.38
CA LYS A 103 6.24 6.65 12.64
C LYS A 103 5.25 7.76 12.35
N GLY A 104 4.24 7.89 13.21
CA GLY A 104 3.47 9.11 13.36
C GLY A 104 4.28 10.18 14.08
N ILE A 105 3.81 11.43 14.03
CA ILE A 105 4.39 12.55 14.78
C ILE A 105 3.29 13.38 15.43
N SER A 106 3.57 13.94 16.61
CA SER A 106 2.76 14.98 17.21
C SER A 106 3.61 16.20 17.55
N PHE A 107 3.02 17.38 17.46
CA PHE A 107 3.65 18.65 17.82
C PHE A 107 3.36 19.10 19.26
N ASP A 108 2.55 18.34 20.00
CA ASP A 108 2.25 18.56 21.41
C ASP A 108 2.25 17.24 22.19
N SER A 109 2.50 17.32 23.50
CA SER A 109 2.56 16.16 24.40
C SER A 109 1.21 15.51 24.66
N GLU A 110 0.12 16.21 24.34
CA GLU A 110 -1.26 15.78 24.54
C GLU A 110 -1.83 15.08 23.30
N PHE A 111 -1.03 14.97 22.23
CA PHE A 111 -1.39 14.36 20.95
C PHE A 111 -2.59 14.99 20.23
N LYS A 112 -2.91 16.25 20.55
CA LYS A 112 -3.99 16.99 19.88
C LYS A 112 -3.65 17.31 18.42
N LEU A 113 -2.37 17.46 18.13
CA LEU A 113 -1.78 17.73 16.82
C LEU A 113 -1.03 16.52 16.29
N ALA A 114 -1.51 15.32 16.61
CA ALA A 114 -0.93 14.07 16.15
C ALA A 114 -1.35 13.73 14.72
N ILE A 115 -0.37 13.30 13.92
CA ILE A 115 -0.51 12.87 12.54
C ILE A 115 0.02 11.43 12.47
N THR A 116 -0.83 10.50 12.05
CA THR A 116 -0.49 9.07 11.97
C THR A 116 0.56 8.79 10.88
N GLU A 117 1.20 7.62 10.95
CA GLU A 117 2.07 7.12 9.86
C GLU A 117 1.31 7.13 8.52
N GLN A 118 0.04 6.71 8.53
CA GLN A 118 -0.80 6.60 7.36
C GLN A 118 -1.09 7.99 6.77
N GLU A 119 -1.44 8.97 7.60
CA GLU A 119 -1.66 10.36 7.15
C GLU A 119 -0.38 11.00 6.59
N LEU A 120 0.77 10.80 7.24
CA LEU A 120 2.07 11.29 6.78
C LEU A 120 2.41 10.75 5.38
N ASN A 121 2.24 9.45 5.19
CA ASN A 121 2.55 8.79 3.93
C ASN A 121 1.51 9.12 2.84
N ALA A 122 0.21 9.05 3.12
CA ALA A 122 -0.86 9.28 2.16
C ALA A 122 -0.88 10.72 1.60
N ASN A 123 -0.40 11.69 2.39
CA ASN A 123 -0.32 13.10 2.01
C ASN A 123 1.08 13.55 1.60
N ALA A 124 2.01 12.59 1.42
CA ALA A 124 3.37 12.87 0.99
C ALA A 124 4.08 13.95 1.85
N LEU A 125 3.82 13.95 3.17
CA LEU A 125 4.33 14.97 4.09
C LEU A 125 5.86 14.85 4.28
N LEU A 126 6.40 13.65 4.04
CA LEU A 126 7.82 13.32 4.15
C LEU A 126 8.50 13.07 2.78
N TYR A 127 7.98 13.68 1.71
CA TYR A 127 8.43 13.49 0.32
C TYR A 127 8.84 14.80 -0.36
N ASN A 128 10.09 14.87 -0.83
CA ASN A 128 10.64 16.04 -1.55
C ASN A 128 11.15 15.69 -2.96
N GLY A 129 10.40 14.86 -3.69
CA GLY A 129 10.72 14.53 -5.09
C GLY A 129 11.61 13.31 -5.26
N ASN A 130 11.78 12.90 -6.53
CA ASN A 130 12.49 11.68 -6.91
C ASN A 130 14.03 11.79 -6.82
N THR A 131 14.57 13.00 -6.71
CA THR A 131 16.01 13.27 -6.56
C THR A 131 16.50 13.19 -5.11
N VAL A 132 15.58 13.23 -4.12
CA VAL A 132 15.93 13.09 -2.70
C VAL A 132 15.73 11.63 -2.30
N PRO A 133 16.79 10.86 -1.98
CA PRO A 133 16.69 9.41 -1.79
C PRO A 133 16.14 9.01 -0.40
N HIS A 134 16.06 9.96 0.54
CA HIS A 134 15.61 9.76 1.91
C HIS A 134 14.30 10.51 2.19
N ALA A 135 13.63 10.16 3.29
CA ALA A 135 12.46 10.88 3.77
C ALA A 135 12.86 12.31 4.16
N LYS A 136 12.04 13.31 3.83
CA LYS A 136 12.33 14.71 4.15
C LYS A 136 11.04 15.49 4.32
N ILE A 137 11.01 16.41 5.29
CA ILE A 137 9.83 17.24 5.53
C ILE A 137 9.53 18.10 4.30
N ASN A 138 8.30 17.97 3.81
CA ASN A 138 7.74 18.82 2.77
C ASN A 138 6.83 19.87 3.41
N LYS A 139 7.40 21.05 3.67
CA LYS A 139 6.70 22.15 4.35
C LYS A 139 5.43 22.60 3.63
N THR A 140 5.42 22.58 2.29
CA THR A 140 4.24 22.93 1.49
C THR A 140 3.11 21.94 1.75
N ASN A 141 3.41 20.64 1.69
CA ASN A 141 2.42 19.61 1.95
C ASN A 141 1.95 19.64 3.41
N PHE A 142 2.86 19.87 4.36
CA PHE A 142 2.51 20.07 5.77
C PHE A 142 1.55 21.24 5.96
N LYS A 143 1.83 22.41 5.36
CA LYS A 143 0.94 23.57 5.44
C LYS A 143 -0.46 23.26 4.92
N SER A 144 -0.55 22.67 3.72
CA SER A 144 -1.84 22.32 3.12
C SER A 144 -2.60 21.27 3.95
N PHE A 145 -1.92 20.21 4.38
CA PHE A 145 -2.52 19.16 5.20
C PHE A 145 -2.96 19.68 6.56
N PHE A 146 -2.14 20.48 7.23
CA PHE A 146 -2.42 20.97 8.58
C PHE A 146 -3.63 21.91 8.60
N ASN A 147 -3.75 22.79 7.62
CA ASN A 147 -4.92 23.67 7.46
C ASN A 147 -6.23 22.87 7.28
N TRP A 148 -6.17 21.74 6.57
CA TRP A 148 -7.31 20.86 6.38
C TRP A 148 -7.61 20.01 7.62
N ARG A 149 -6.57 19.42 8.24
CA ARG A 149 -6.68 18.44 9.32
C ARG A 149 -6.96 19.06 10.68
N PHE A 150 -6.46 20.27 10.92
CA PHE A 150 -6.56 21.02 12.17
C PHE A 150 -7.05 22.45 11.87
N PRO A 151 -8.32 22.60 11.47
CA PRO A 151 -8.87 23.91 11.15
C PRO A 151 -8.71 24.87 12.34
N ASN A 152 -8.42 26.13 12.05
CA ASN A 152 -8.17 27.19 13.06
C ASN A 152 -6.95 26.97 13.96
N THR A 153 -6.06 26.02 13.63
CA THR A 153 -4.80 25.82 14.34
C THR A 153 -3.63 26.30 13.49
N ILE A 154 -2.71 27.04 14.10
CA ILE A 154 -1.48 27.50 13.43
C ILE A 154 -0.49 26.33 13.37
N LEU A 155 0.00 26.00 12.18
CA LEU A 155 1.07 25.02 12.00
C LEU A 155 2.32 25.48 12.79
N PRO A 156 2.90 24.62 13.65
CA PRO A 156 4.15 24.92 14.33
C PRO A 156 5.29 25.26 13.36
N ASN A 157 6.18 26.16 13.78
CA ASN A 157 7.24 26.66 12.92
C ASN A 157 8.25 25.54 12.56
N LEU A 158 8.13 24.98 11.36
CA LEU A 158 9.03 23.92 10.85
C LEU A 158 10.45 24.43 10.50
N ASP A 159 10.77 25.70 10.77
CA ASP A 159 12.13 26.24 10.77
C ASP A 159 12.78 26.27 12.16
N ASP A 160 12.00 26.15 13.23
CA ASP A 160 12.54 26.09 14.59
C ASP A 160 13.14 24.70 14.86
N LYS A 161 14.47 24.63 14.83
CA LYS A 161 15.23 23.40 15.05
C LYS A 161 15.10 22.84 16.48
N ASN A 162 14.67 23.65 17.43
CA ASN A 162 14.41 23.25 18.81
C ASN A 162 12.95 22.88 19.06
N LEU A 163 12.07 23.02 18.05
CA LEU A 163 10.68 22.60 18.12
C LEU A 163 10.60 21.16 18.62
N GLN A 164 9.88 20.95 19.72
CA GLN A 164 9.71 19.62 20.31
C GLN A 164 8.67 18.82 19.52
N LEU A 165 9.01 17.57 19.24
CA LEU A 165 8.17 16.59 18.56
C LEU A 165 8.04 15.32 19.40
N TYR A 166 6.94 14.62 19.19
CA TYR A 166 6.67 13.30 19.76
C TYR A 166 6.47 12.33 18.60
N ALA A 167 7.53 11.62 18.21
CA ALA A 167 7.43 10.57 17.21
C ALA A 167 6.88 9.30 17.86
N PHE A 168 5.88 8.67 17.25
CA PHE A 168 5.20 7.54 17.86
C PHE A 168 4.92 6.38 16.89
N THR A 169 4.75 5.19 17.45
CA THR A 169 4.19 4.02 16.76
C THR A 169 2.83 3.68 17.36
N THR A 170 2.06 2.89 16.62
CA THR A 170 0.71 2.46 17.01
C THR A 170 0.60 0.94 17.04
N ILE A 171 -0.37 0.46 17.81
CA ILE A 171 -0.95 -0.88 17.70
C ILE A 171 -2.42 -0.73 17.37
N GLY A 172 -3.00 -1.69 16.67
CA GLY A 172 -4.39 -1.54 16.26
C GLY A 172 -5.00 -2.72 15.55
N ILE A 173 -6.18 -2.45 15.03
CA ILE A 173 -7.05 -3.40 14.37
C ILE A 173 -7.66 -2.76 13.13
N PHE A 174 -7.95 -3.58 12.13
CA PHE A 174 -8.56 -3.17 10.87
C PHE A 174 -9.76 -4.07 10.56
N ASP A 175 -10.85 -3.51 10.07
CA ASP A 175 -12.00 -4.24 9.52
C ASP A 175 -12.28 -3.74 8.09
N ASP A 176 -12.40 -4.67 7.14
CA ASP A 176 -12.61 -4.39 5.71
C ASP A 176 -14.11 -4.42 5.31
N GLY A 177 -14.99 -4.33 6.29
CA GLY A 177 -16.42 -4.44 6.11
C GLY A 177 -16.95 -5.86 6.27
N SER A 178 -16.10 -6.87 6.04
CA SER A 178 -16.44 -8.30 6.08
C SER A 178 -15.70 -9.05 7.19
N ASN A 179 -14.41 -8.78 7.32
CA ASN A 179 -13.49 -9.47 8.22
C ASN A 179 -12.72 -8.46 9.08
N THR A 180 -12.39 -8.91 10.29
CA THR A 180 -11.60 -8.15 11.26
C THR A 180 -10.19 -8.75 11.36
N TYR A 181 -9.17 -7.90 11.34
CA TYR A 181 -7.76 -8.28 11.37
C TYR A 181 -7.01 -7.50 12.44
N GLN A 182 -6.41 -8.22 13.38
CA GLN A 182 -5.34 -7.64 14.20
C GLN A 182 -4.17 -7.23 13.32
N LEU A 183 -3.50 -6.14 13.70
CA LEU A 183 -2.30 -5.67 13.00
C LEU A 183 -1.05 -6.11 13.75
N GLU A 184 0.00 -6.45 13.00
CA GLU A 184 1.33 -6.71 13.55
C GLU A 184 1.84 -5.49 14.32
N GLU A 185 2.40 -5.73 15.50
CA GLU A 185 2.72 -4.67 16.46
C GLU A 185 4.20 -4.25 16.39
N HIS A 186 5.07 -5.13 15.88
CA HIS A 186 6.51 -4.98 16.00
C HIS A 186 7.27 -5.24 14.69
N GLY A 187 8.46 -4.64 14.61
CA GLY A 187 9.44 -4.91 13.57
C GLY A 187 9.03 -4.39 12.19
N ARG A 188 9.50 -5.08 11.15
CA ARG A 188 9.30 -4.65 9.75
C ARG A 188 7.86 -4.85 9.26
N ASN A 189 7.08 -5.65 9.98
CA ASN A 189 5.73 -6.01 9.60
C ASN A 189 4.67 -5.12 10.27
N THR A 190 5.06 -4.19 11.16
CA THR A 190 4.11 -3.34 11.91
C THR A 190 3.01 -2.77 11.02
N GLY A 191 1.74 -2.95 11.37
CA GLY A 191 0.61 -2.46 10.58
C GLY A 191 0.16 -3.38 9.43
N TYR A 192 0.81 -4.52 9.21
CA TYR A 192 0.30 -5.59 8.34
C TYR A 192 -0.74 -6.43 9.07
N ARG A 193 -1.64 -7.06 8.32
CA ARG A 193 -2.60 -8.03 8.88
C ARG A 193 -1.83 -9.20 9.51
N LYS A 194 -2.14 -9.52 10.76
CA LYS A 194 -1.62 -10.70 11.44
C LYS A 194 -2.30 -11.94 10.89
N ILE A 195 -1.52 -12.87 10.35
CA ILE A 195 -2.04 -14.12 9.77
C ILE A 195 -1.69 -15.27 10.71
N SER A 196 -2.70 -15.83 11.38
CA SER A 196 -2.52 -16.93 12.34
C SER A 196 -2.58 -18.32 11.69
N ASN A 197 -3.27 -18.47 10.56
CA ASN A 197 -3.46 -19.76 9.89
C ASN A 197 -3.11 -19.68 8.41
N PHE A 198 -1.84 -19.94 8.09
CA PHE A 198 -1.35 -19.98 6.71
C PHE A 198 -1.56 -21.39 6.13
N ASN A 199 -2.72 -21.62 5.52
CA ASN A 199 -3.16 -22.93 5.05
C ASN A 199 -3.40 -22.97 3.54
N LYS A 200 -3.63 -24.19 3.00
CA LYS A 200 -3.87 -24.41 1.58
C LYS A 200 -5.04 -23.56 1.04
N PRO A 201 -6.25 -23.53 1.65
CA PRO A 201 -7.33 -22.65 1.19
C PRO A 201 -6.93 -21.18 1.06
N LEU A 202 -6.24 -20.62 2.06
CA LEU A 202 -5.76 -19.24 2.01
C LEU A 202 -4.78 -19.01 0.85
N ILE A 203 -3.86 -19.95 0.60
CA ILE A 203 -2.91 -19.84 -0.52
C ILE A 203 -3.64 -19.85 -1.86
N TYR A 204 -4.65 -20.71 -2.04
CA TYR A 204 -5.46 -20.71 -3.27
C TYR A 204 -6.24 -19.41 -3.45
N ASP A 205 -6.81 -18.87 -2.37
CA ASP A 205 -7.49 -17.58 -2.42
C ASP A 205 -6.53 -16.43 -2.77
N LEU A 206 -5.33 -16.42 -2.20
CA LEU A 206 -4.29 -15.46 -2.52
C LEU A 206 -3.88 -15.53 -4.00
N ILE A 207 -3.67 -16.73 -4.56
CA ILE A 207 -3.35 -16.91 -5.98
C ILE A 207 -4.51 -16.43 -6.85
N SER A 208 -5.74 -16.82 -6.51
CA SER A 208 -6.97 -16.50 -7.24
C SER A 208 -7.27 -14.99 -7.27
N THR A 209 -7.11 -14.31 -6.14
CA THR A 209 -7.35 -12.85 -6.02
C THR A 209 -6.21 -12.05 -6.64
N SER A 210 -4.97 -12.49 -6.50
CA SER A 210 -3.81 -11.82 -7.11
C SER A 210 -3.82 -11.94 -8.63
N SER A 211 -4.17 -13.09 -9.20
CA SER A 211 -4.26 -13.26 -10.65
C SER A 211 -5.44 -12.49 -11.24
N ALA A 212 -6.58 -12.43 -10.54
CA ALA A 212 -7.71 -11.59 -10.94
C ALA A 212 -7.33 -10.10 -10.93
N TYR A 213 -6.59 -9.64 -9.92
CA TYR A 213 -6.07 -8.27 -9.87
C TYR A 213 -5.14 -8.00 -11.06
N LEU A 214 -4.15 -8.86 -11.31
CA LEU A 214 -3.23 -8.71 -12.45
C LEU A 214 -3.97 -8.69 -13.79
N ALA A 215 -4.97 -9.55 -13.98
CA ALA A 215 -5.78 -9.57 -15.20
C ALA A 215 -6.54 -8.25 -15.41
N GLY A 216 -7.04 -7.64 -14.32
CA GLY A 216 -7.68 -6.33 -14.34
C GLY A 216 -6.73 -5.17 -14.69
N GLU A 217 -5.44 -5.33 -14.44
CA GLU A 217 -4.43 -4.34 -14.83
C GLU A 217 -4.08 -4.41 -16.32
N VAL A 218 -4.43 -5.48 -17.05
CA VAL A 218 -4.18 -5.63 -18.49
C VAL A 218 -5.25 -4.94 -19.32
N ASN A 219 -4.87 -3.86 -19.99
CA ASN A 219 -5.76 -3.10 -20.86
C ASN A 219 -6.09 -3.84 -22.18
N GLU A 220 -6.91 -3.20 -23.02
CA GLU A 220 -7.32 -3.74 -24.32
C GLU A 220 -6.15 -3.96 -25.29
N ALA A 221 -5.07 -3.20 -25.17
CA ALA A 221 -3.86 -3.34 -25.97
C ALA A 221 -2.90 -4.41 -25.42
N GLY A 222 -3.25 -5.10 -24.33
CA GLY A 222 -2.39 -6.10 -23.69
C GLY A 222 -1.31 -5.52 -22.76
N GLN A 223 -1.30 -4.21 -22.53
CA GLN A 223 -0.37 -3.59 -21.59
C GLN A 223 -0.93 -3.58 -20.18
N PHE A 224 -0.10 -3.94 -19.21
CA PHE A 224 -0.37 -3.66 -17.80
C PHE A 224 -0.41 -2.15 -17.49
N THR A 225 -1.29 -1.72 -16.60
CA THR A 225 -1.04 -0.52 -15.81
C THR A 225 0.08 -0.82 -14.82
N TYR A 226 1.27 -0.26 -15.03
CA TYR A 226 2.48 -0.68 -14.31
C TYR A 226 2.43 -0.37 -12.80
N GLY A 227 1.69 0.67 -12.44
CA GLY A 227 1.45 1.02 -11.05
C GLY A 227 1.04 2.48 -10.89
N HIS A 228 0.87 2.88 -9.63
CA HIS A 228 0.35 4.19 -9.28
C HIS A 228 1.27 4.92 -8.30
N PHE A 229 1.22 6.25 -8.36
CA PHE A 229 1.62 7.13 -7.28
C PHE A 229 0.39 7.41 -6.39
N PRO A 230 0.14 6.61 -5.33
CA PRO A 230 -1.12 6.67 -4.58
C PRO A 230 -1.36 8.03 -3.90
N CYS A 231 -0.29 8.71 -3.49
CA CYS A 231 -0.37 10.03 -2.87
C CYS A 231 -0.85 11.12 -3.86
N PHE A 232 -0.79 10.86 -5.16
CA PHE A 232 -1.15 11.82 -6.22
C PHE A 232 -2.31 11.36 -7.09
N GLY A 233 -2.77 10.11 -6.94
CA GLY A 233 -3.81 9.53 -7.80
C GLY A 233 -3.39 9.49 -9.28
N ARG A 234 -2.11 9.18 -9.57
CA ARG A 234 -1.56 9.20 -10.94
C ARG A 234 -0.91 7.87 -11.28
N ASN A 235 -1.05 7.44 -12.53
CA ASN A 235 -0.36 6.25 -13.03
C ASN A 235 1.13 6.56 -13.25
N ILE A 236 1.96 5.54 -13.06
CA ILE A 236 3.37 5.56 -13.44
C ILE A 236 3.45 5.46 -14.97
N LYS A 237 4.15 6.40 -15.60
CA LYS A 237 4.25 6.47 -17.07
C LYS A 237 5.32 5.56 -17.67
N PHE A 238 6.33 5.19 -16.88
CA PHE A 238 7.38 4.29 -17.35
C PHE A 238 6.87 2.86 -17.41
N TYR A 239 7.28 2.14 -18.45
CA TYR A 239 6.97 0.73 -18.62
C TYR A 239 8.22 -0.12 -18.38
N ASN A 240 8.03 -1.37 -17.96
CA ASN A 240 9.14 -2.28 -17.70
C ASN A 240 8.84 -3.62 -18.38
N ASN A 241 9.60 -3.94 -19.42
CA ASN A 241 9.30 -5.06 -20.29
C ASN A 241 9.59 -6.40 -19.60
N LEU A 242 10.61 -6.45 -18.73
CA LEU A 242 10.84 -7.60 -17.85
C LEU A 242 9.63 -7.89 -16.96
N ARG A 243 9.05 -6.84 -16.37
CA ARG A 243 7.90 -6.98 -15.48
C ARG A 243 6.66 -7.44 -16.22
N HIS A 244 6.45 -6.97 -17.45
CA HIS A 244 5.42 -7.49 -18.33
C HIS A 244 5.55 -9.02 -18.48
N ALA A 245 6.71 -9.51 -18.93
CA ALA A 245 6.94 -10.95 -19.09
C ALA A 245 6.74 -11.73 -17.78
N SER A 246 7.25 -11.21 -16.65
CA SER A 246 7.10 -11.89 -15.35
C SER A 246 5.65 -11.96 -14.85
N SER A 247 4.86 -10.91 -15.08
CA SER A 247 3.45 -10.88 -14.69
C SER A 247 2.61 -11.77 -15.59
N THR A 248 2.90 -11.79 -16.91
CA THR A 248 2.29 -12.73 -17.86
C THR A 248 2.54 -14.17 -17.45
N TYR A 249 3.79 -14.53 -17.14
CA TYR A 249 4.15 -15.86 -16.64
C TYR A 249 3.36 -16.23 -15.37
N ALA A 250 3.31 -15.32 -14.38
CA ALA A 250 2.57 -15.55 -13.14
C ALA A 250 1.05 -15.76 -13.36
N MET A 251 0.45 -15.04 -14.32
CA MET A 251 -0.95 -15.25 -14.69
C MET A 251 -1.18 -16.62 -15.32
N ILE A 252 -0.25 -17.11 -16.15
CA ILE A 252 -0.35 -18.43 -16.79
C ILE A 252 -0.28 -19.55 -15.74
N GLU A 253 0.68 -19.48 -14.80
CA GLU A 253 0.78 -20.42 -13.67
C GLU A 253 -0.50 -20.42 -12.82
N ALA A 254 -1.06 -19.24 -12.55
CA ALA A 254 -2.32 -19.13 -11.82
C ALA A 254 -3.51 -19.71 -12.60
N TYR A 255 -3.51 -19.57 -13.93
CA TYR A 255 -4.54 -20.14 -14.81
C TYR A 255 -4.47 -21.66 -14.85
N GLU A 256 -3.28 -22.25 -14.93
CA GLU A 256 -3.09 -23.70 -14.89
C GLU A 256 -3.67 -24.29 -13.60
N LEU A 257 -3.47 -23.60 -12.47
CA LEU A 257 -4.01 -24.03 -11.18
C LEU A 257 -5.53 -23.82 -11.06
N ASN A 258 -6.05 -22.73 -11.59
CA ASN A 258 -7.46 -22.34 -11.47
C ASN A 258 -7.95 -21.60 -12.73
N PRO A 259 -8.39 -22.34 -13.77
CA PRO A 259 -8.78 -21.75 -15.05
C PRO A 259 -9.97 -20.80 -14.92
N LYS A 260 -9.82 -19.56 -15.40
CA LYS A 260 -10.89 -18.56 -15.49
C LYS A 260 -10.91 -17.89 -16.87
N PRO A 261 -12.06 -17.74 -17.55
CA PRO A 261 -12.14 -17.12 -18.86
C PRO A 261 -11.56 -15.70 -18.93
N GLU A 262 -11.79 -14.88 -17.91
CA GLU A 262 -11.30 -13.51 -17.83
C GLU A 262 -9.77 -13.47 -17.73
N LEU A 263 -9.20 -14.38 -16.94
CA LEU A 263 -7.74 -14.54 -16.81
C LEU A 263 -7.12 -15.00 -18.12
N LYS A 264 -7.73 -15.98 -18.81
CA LYS A 264 -7.29 -16.42 -20.14
C LYS A 264 -7.27 -15.25 -21.12
N GLY A 265 -8.37 -14.50 -21.22
CA GLY A 265 -8.45 -13.36 -22.14
C GLY A 265 -7.39 -12.28 -21.84
N ALA A 266 -7.07 -12.03 -20.57
CA ALA A 266 -5.98 -11.12 -20.20
C ALA A 266 -4.60 -11.68 -20.59
N ILE A 267 -4.36 -12.98 -20.36
CA ILE A 267 -3.12 -13.66 -20.76
C ILE A 267 -2.91 -13.56 -22.28
N GLU A 268 -3.92 -13.88 -23.08
CA GLU A 268 -3.82 -13.85 -24.54
C GLU A 268 -3.47 -12.45 -25.06
N ARG A 269 -4.13 -11.39 -24.55
CA ARG A 269 -3.77 -10.01 -24.89
C ARG A 269 -2.34 -9.66 -24.47
N SER A 270 -1.94 -10.09 -23.28
CA SER A 270 -0.60 -9.84 -22.75
C SER A 270 0.47 -10.54 -23.60
N ILE A 271 0.24 -11.79 -24.01
CA ILE A 271 1.14 -12.55 -24.89
C ILE A 271 1.23 -11.91 -26.29
N ASP A 272 0.10 -11.46 -26.85
CA ASP A 272 0.11 -10.73 -28.12
C ASP A 272 0.95 -9.46 -28.02
N TYR A 273 0.77 -8.66 -26.97
CA TYR A 273 1.58 -7.46 -26.76
C TYR A 273 3.08 -7.78 -26.58
N LEU A 274 3.40 -8.79 -25.76
CA LEU A 274 4.77 -9.26 -25.53
C LEU A 274 5.45 -9.61 -26.85
N THR A 275 4.80 -10.46 -27.66
CA THR A 275 5.40 -11.04 -28.86
C THR A 275 5.42 -10.10 -30.06
N THR A 276 4.48 -9.17 -30.15
CA THR A 276 4.38 -8.24 -31.30
C THR A 276 5.00 -6.87 -31.05
N LYS A 277 5.14 -6.44 -29.79
CA LYS A 277 5.63 -5.08 -29.43
C LYS A 277 6.94 -5.09 -28.65
N LEU A 278 7.10 -6.00 -27.69
CA LEU A 278 8.23 -5.95 -26.76
C LEU A 278 9.42 -6.81 -27.20
N ILE A 279 9.14 -7.94 -27.85
CA ILE A 279 10.16 -8.78 -28.46
C ILE A 279 10.52 -8.20 -29.83
N GLN A 280 11.81 -7.98 -30.05
CA GLN A 280 12.35 -7.48 -31.30
C GLN A 280 13.38 -8.45 -31.86
N THR A 281 13.35 -8.65 -33.18
CA THR A 281 14.39 -9.41 -33.87
C THR A 281 15.58 -8.49 -34.15
N LYS A 282 16.77 -8.84 -33.64
CA LYS A 282 18.03 -8.14 -33.93
C LYS A 282 18.98 -9.04 -34.71
N ARG A 283 19.77 -8.45 -35.61
CA ARG A 283 20.81 -9.15 -36.37
C ARG A 283 22.09 -9.21 -35.54
N LEU A 284 22.64 -10.41 -35.38
CA LEU A 284 23.88 -10.67 -34.68
C LEU A 284 25.09 -10.37 -35.57
N SER A 285 26.27 -10.20 -34.95
CA SER A 285 27.55 -10.05 -35.65
C SER A 285 27.89 -11.24 -36.54
N THR A 286 27.34 -12.42 -36.25
CA THR A 286 27.46 -13.64 -37.06
C THR A 286 26.62 -13.61 -38.34
N GLY A 287 25.77 -12.59 -38.51
CA GLY A 287 24.82 -12.48 -39.62
C GLY A 287 23.47 -13.17 -39.37
N ALA A 288 23.36 -13.98 -38.31
CA ALA A 288 22.11 -14.61 -37.87
C ALA A 288 21.14 -13.58 -37.26
N SER A 289 19.86 -13.95 -37.14
CA SER A 289 18.83 -13.17 -36.45
C SER A 289 18.45 -13.85 -35.14
N SER A 290 18.21 -13.06 -34.09
CA SER A 290 17.71 -13.55 -32.81
C SER A 290 16.67 -12.60 -32.23
N ALA A 291 15.68 -13.17 -31.53
CA ALA A 291 14.65 -12.43 -30.83
C ALA A 291 15.15 -12.03 -29.43
N PHE A 292 14.86 -10.79 -29.03
CA PHE A 292 15.19 -10.28 -27.71
C PHE A 292 14.02 -9.51 -27.12
N LEU A 293 13.80 -9.65 -25.83
CA LEU A 293 13.07 -8.65 -25.06
C LEU A 293 13.95 -7.40 -24.94
N VAL A 294 13.47 -6.28 -25.46
CA VAL A 294 14.22 -5.02 -25.54
C VAL A 294 13.48 -3.95 -24.74
N GLU A 295 14.18 -3.21 -23.89
CA GLU A 295 13.61 -2.08 -23.13
C GLU A 295 13.55 -0.81 -23.99
N ASP A 296 12.79 0.22 -23.55
CA ASP A 296 12.60 1.47 -24.30
C ASP A 296 13.90 2.22 -24.63
N ASN A 297 14.98 1.97 -23.90
CA ASN A 297 16.32 2.53 -24.11
C ASN A 297 17.25 1.63 -24.94
N ASP A 298 16.69 0.68 -25.69
CA ASP A 298 17.40 -0.36 -26.48
C ASP A 298 18.22 -1.37 -25.66
N GLU A 299 18.12 -1.33 -24.33
CA GLU A 299 18.83 -2.25 -23.45
C GLU A 299 18.25 -3.67 -23.52
N ILE A 300 19.14 -4.66 -23.66
CA ILE A 300 18.79 -6.09 -23.61
C ILE A 300 19.26 -6.64 -22.27
N LYS A 301 18.32 -7.00 -21.41
CA LYS A 301 18.61 -7.56 -20.08
C LYS A 301 18.48 -9.08 -20.10
N LEU A 302 19.53 -9.77 -19.66
CA LEU A 302 19.54 -11.23 -19.58
C LEU A 302 18.35 -11.78 -18.77
N GLY A 303 18.09 -11.20 -17.59
CA GLY A 303 16.97 -11.64 -16.74
C GLY A 303 15.59 -11.43 -17.39
N GLY A 304 15.42 -10.38 -18.20
CA GLY A 304 14.17 -10.15 -18.93
C GLY A 304 13.92 -11.20 -20.01
N ASN A 305 14.96 -11.54 -20.76
CA ASN A 305 14.90 -12.57 -21.81
C ASN A 305 14.64 -13.97 -21.23
N ALA A 306 15.30 -14.33 -20.11
CA ALA A 306 15.07 -15.61 -19.44
C ALA A 306 13.61 -15.76 -18.99
N VAL A 307 13.03 -14.73 -18.37
CA VAL A 307 11.62 -14.76 -17.94
C VAL A 307 10.67 -14.76 -19.13
N CYS A 308 11.03 -14.10 -20.24
CA CYS A 308 10.24 -14.14 -21.47
C CYS A 308 10.13 -15.57 -22.03
N ILE A 309 11.24 -16.32 -22.05
CA ILE A 309 11.25 -17.73 -22.48
C ILE A 309 10.37 -18.57 -21.56
N LEU A 310 10.43 -18.36 -20.23
CA LEU A 310 9.55 -19.05 -19.28
C LEU A 310 8.07 -18.75 -19.57
N ALA A 311 7.72 -17.48 -19.80
CA ALA A 311 6.35 -17.08 -20.11
C ALA A 311 5.83 -17.76 -21.39
N LEU A 312 6.60 -17.74 -22.47
CA LEU A 312 6.21 -18.35 -23.76
C LEU A 312 6.16 -19.88 -23.68
N THR A 313 7.12 -20.50 -22.99
CA THR A 313 7.14 -21.96 -22.78
C THR A 313 5.89 -22.40 -22.00
N GLN A 314 5.60 -21.72 -20.89
CA GLN A 314 4.44 -22.06 -20.06
C GLN A 314 3.13 -21.80 -20.81
N TYR A 315 3.05 -20.73 -21.60
CA TYR A 315 1.90 -20.47 -22.46
C TYR A 315 1.68 -21.61 -23.46
N SER A 316 2.74 -22.06 -24.14
CA SER A 316 2.66 -23.17 -25.08
C SER A 316 2.20 -24.47 -24.44
N ILE A 317 2.67 -24.77 -23.22
CA ILE A 317 2.26 -25.96 -22.47
C ILE A 317 0.79 -25.87 -22.04
N VAL A 318 0.41 -24.78 -21.38
CA VAL A 318 -0.91 -24.62 -20.75
C VAL A 318 -2.04 -24.46 -21.77
N PHE A 319 -1.77 -23.78 -22.89
CA PHE A 319 -2.77 -23.53 -23.93
C PHE A 319 -2.61 -24.44 -25.16
N ASN A 320 -1.62 -25.32 -25.18
CA ASN A 320 -1.27 -26.17 -26.33
C ASN A 320 -1.08 -25.34 -27.63
N ASP A 321 -0.39 -24.20 -27.52
CA ASP A 321 -0.16 -23.24 -28.60
C ASP A 321 1.33 -23.05 -28.88
N ASN A 322 1.80 -23.52 -30.04
CA ASN A 322 3.20 -23.46 -30.44
C ASN A 322 3.54 -22.30 -31.40
N ASN A 323 2.65 -21.32 -31.56
CA ASN A 323 2.84 -20.22 -32.51
C ASN A 323 4.06 -19.33 -32.21
N HIS A 324 4.55 -19.34 -30.96
CA HIS A 324 5.66 -18.48 -30.51
C HIS A 324 6.99 -19.21 -30.33
N VAL A 325 7.10 -20.48 -30.74
CA VAL A 325 8.33 -21.29 -30.57
C VAL A 325 9.54 -20.67 -31.25
N SER A 326 9.37 -19.96 -32.37
CA SER A 326 10.46 -19.29 -33.08
C SER A 326 11.06 -18.09 -32.33
N LEU A 327 10.42 -17.62 -31.26
CA LEU A 327 10.89 -16.50 -30.42
C LEU A 327 11.69 -16.96 -29.20
N MET A 328 11.82 -18.28 -28.97
CA MET A 328 12.52 -18.90 -27.83
C MET A 328 13.91 -19.42 -28.24
#